data_AF-A0A6C6ZVA4-F1
#
_entry.id   AF-A0A6C6ZVA4-F1
#
_cell.length_a   1.000
_cell.length_b   1.000
_cell.length_c   1.000
_cell.angle_alpha   90.00
_cell.angle_beta   90.00
_cell.angle_gamma   90.00
#
_symmetry.space_group_name_H-M   'P 1'
#
loop_
_entity.id
_entity.type
_entity.pdbx_description
1 polymer ?
#
loop_
_entity_poly.entity_id
_entity_poly.type
_entity_poly.pdbx_seq_one_letter_code
_entity_poly.pdbx_strand_id
1 'polypeptide(L)'
;MSNIDKRALREVAERATPGNWRRTSSLFNGITVTPFSLCGEEVTLAHTVEKRDAEFIAAANPATMLALLDELETKEEQRANWFRMAQKLGEDLDTAERLIAELDQRLIEYAGIATREARRVAELEARKVNLSKLSVGEVMHMTGFSRDYAEGWCAGNDNAIHEIRTAGIKVKES
;
A
#
# COMPACT_ATOMS: atom_id res chain seq x y z
N MET A 1 -4.40 24.25 -25.89
CA MET A 1 -4.99 23.00 -26.42
C MET A 1 -5.94 23.39 -27.53
N SER A 2 -5.81 22.79 -28.71
CA SER A 2 -6.72 23.02 -29.82
C SER A 2 -8.11 22.51 -29.45
N ASN A 3 -9.11 23.40 -29.43
CA ASN A 3 -10.51 23.08 -29.14
C ASN A 3 -11.16 22.46 -30.39
N ILE A 4 -10.69 21.28 -30.77
CA ILE A 4 -11.26 20.53 -31.90
C ILE A 4 -12.53 19.85 -31.40
N ASP A 5 -13.67 20.21 -31.99
CA ASP A 5 -14.92 19.49 -31.77
C ASP A 5 -14.89 18.14 -32.50
N LYS A 6 -14.47 17.11 -31.78
CA LYS A 6 -14.36 15.74 -32.30
C LYS A 6 -15.71 15.16 -32.73
N ARG A 7 -16.80 15.57 -32.08
CA ARG A 7 -18.14 15.09 -32.40
C ARG A 7 -18.60 15.70 -33.72
N ALA A 8 -18.42 17.00 -33.89
CA ALA A 8 -18.69 17.66 -35.16
C ALA A 8 -17.85 17.08 -36.31
N LEU A 9 -16.57 16.76 -36.06
CA LEU A 9 -15.72 16.10 -37.06
C LEU A 9 -16.22 14.70 -37.42
N ARG A 10 -16.65 13.90 -36.43
CA ARG A 10 -17.24 12.57 -36.67
C ARG A 10 -18.51 12.68 -37.52
N GLU A 11 -19.42 13.60 -37.20
CA GLU A 11 -20.65 13.84 -37.95
C GLU A 11 -20.40 14.31 -39.40
N VAL A 12 -19.33 15.08 -39.64
CA VAL A 12 -18.94 15.46 -41.01
C VAL A 12 -18.36 14.26 -41.76
N ALA A 13 -17.51 13.45 -41.12
CA ALA A 13 -16.93 12.25 -41.73
C ALA A 13 -18.01 11.20 -42.06
N GLU A 14 -18.97 10.94 -41.16
CA GLU A 14 -20.07 10.00 -41.39
C GLU A 14 -20.98 10.40 -42.55
N ARG A 15 -21.17 11.71 -42.80
CA ARG A 15 -21.98 12.22 -43.92
C ARG A 15 -21.24 12.28 -45.25
N ALA A 16 -19.91 12.24 -45.22
CA ALA A 16 -19.11 12.32 -46.44
C ALA A 16 -19.23 11.03 -47.26
N THR A 17 -18.92 11.10 -48.55
CA THR A 17 -19.02 9.93 -49.45
C THR A 17 -18.16 8.78 -48.93
N PRO A 18 -18.74 7.61 -48.62
CA PRO A 18 -17.97 6.48 -48.11
C PRO A 18 -17.12 5.86 -49.22
N GLY A 19 -16.05 5.17 -48.82
CA GLY A 19 -15.19 4.40 -49.73
C GLY A 19 -13.77 4.95 -49.82
N ASN A 20 -12.94 4.26 -50.61
CA ASN A 20 -11.53 4.59 -50.74
C ASN A 20 -11.34 5.76 -51.71
N TRP A 21 -11.16 6.96 -51.16
CA TRP A 21 -10.86 8.14 -51.95
C TRP A 21 -9.45 8.02 -52.54
N ARG A 22 -9.30 8.35 -53.80
CA ARG A 22 -8.02 8.37 -54.49
C ARG A 22 -7.93 9.56 -55.41
N ARG A 23 -6.70 9.94 -55.74
CA ARG A 23 -6.45 10.89 -56.82
C ARG A 23 -6.89 10.28 -58.15
N THR A 24 -7.63 11.06 -58.93
CA THR A 24 -8.00 10.71 -60.29
C THR A 24 -6.79 10.71 -61.22
N SER A 25 -6.75 9.77 -62.17
CA SER A 25 -5.72 9.72 -63.23
C SER A 25 -6.09 10.49 -64.49
N SER A 26 -7.40 10.66 -64.75
CA SER A 26 -8.02 11.27 -65.94
C SER A 26 -8.16 12.79 -65.84
N LEU A 27 -8.68 13.26 -64.71
CA LEU A 27 -8.81 14.66 -64.30
C LEU A 27 -7.58 15.08 -63.48
N PHE A 28 -6.86 16.08 -63.97
CA PHE A 28 -5.74 16.67 -63.24
C PHE A 28 -6.21 17.14 -61.85
N ASN A 29 -5.54 16.74 -60.78
CA ASN A 29 -5.82 17.14 -59.39
C ASN A 29 -7.25 16.85 -58.87
N GLY A 30 -7.97 15.92 -59.50
CA GLY A 30 -9.27 15.43 -59.03
C GLY A 30 -9.16 14.35 -57.95
N ILE A 31 -10.21 14.21 -57.15
CA ILE A 31 -10.40 13.14 -56.15
C ILE A 31 -11.64 12.34 -56.55
N THR A 32 -11.55 11.01 -56.55
CA THR A 32 -12.63 10.09 -56.90
C THR A 32 -12.72 8.91 -55.92
N VAL A 33 -13.87 8.24 -55.89
CA VAL A 33 -14.08 6.94 -55.22
C VAL A 33 -14.19 5.77 -56.20
N THR A 34 -14.28 6.02 -57.51
CA THR A 34 -14.42 4.98 -58.58
C THR A 34 -13.09 4.71 -59.29
N PRO A 35 -12.71 3.44 -59.57
CA PRO A 35 -11.43 3.15 -60.22
C PRO A 35 -11.38 3.76 -61.61
N PHE A 36 -10.17 4.00 -62.14
CA PHE A 36 -10.04 4.50 -63.50
C PHE A 36 -10.72 3.54 -64.49
N SER A 37 -11.60 4.07 -65.34
CA SER A 37 -12.30 3.33 -66.37
C SER A 37 -12.31 4.14 -67.66
N LEU A 38 -11.92 3.51 -68.77
CA LEU A 38 -11.92 4.13 -70.11
C LEU A 38 -13.34 4.34 -70.67
N CYS A 39 -14.33 3.62 -70.15
CA CYS A 39 -15.72 3.65 -70.62
C CYS A 39 -16.74 3.84 -69.50
N GLY A 40 -16.29 4.14 -68.28
CA GLY A 40 -17.13 4.31 -67.09
C GLY A 40 -17.21 5.77 -66.67
N GLU A 41 -18.33 6.15 -66.05
CA GLU A 41 -18.51 7.47 -65.46
C GLU A 41 -17.74 7.53 -64.13
N GLU A 42 -16.65 8.32 -64.12
CA GLU A 42 -15.84 8.53 -62.92
C GLU A 42 -16.56 9.51 -61.99
N VAL A 43 -16.88 9.07 -60.77
CA VAL A 43 -17.52 9.93 -59.77
C VAL A 43 -16.47 10.87 -59.20
N THR A 44 -16.50 12.13 -59.64
CA THR A 44 -15.62 13.18 -59.13
C THR A 44 -16.18 13.72 -57.82
N LEU A 45 -15.41 13.62 -56.74
CA LEU A 45 -15.79 14.11 -55.40
C LEU A 45 -15.38 15.57 -55.18
N ALA A 46 -14.15 15.90 -55.57
CA ALA A 46 -13.57 17.22 -55.37
C ALA A 46 -12.40 17.46 -56.32
N HIS A 47 -11.97 18.71 -56.44
CA HIS A 47 -10.78 19.14 -57.18
C HIS A 47 -9.93 20.06 -56.32
N THR A 48 -8.62 20.01 -56.50
CA THR A 48 -7.66 20.83 -55.73
C THR A 48 -6.72 21.58 -56.67
N VAL A 49 -6.09 22.64 -56.16
CA VAL A 49 -5.13 23.42 -56.95
C VAL A 49 -3.85 22.62 -57.21
N GLU A 50 -3.35 21.93 -56.18
CA GLU A 50 -2.08 21.21 -56.22
C GLU A 50 -2.27 19.70 -56.13
N LYS A 51 -1.42 18.95 -56.85
CA LYS A 51 -1.44 17.48 -56.84
C LYS A 51 -1.33 16.91 -55.41
N ARG A 52 -0.45 17.48 -54.59
CA ARG A 52 -0.19 17.02 -53.22
C ARG A 52 -1.41 17.18 -52.30
N ASP A 53 -2.24 18.18 -52.56
CA ASP A 53 -3.43 18.46 -51.75
C ASP A 53 -4.51 17.40 -52.03
N ALA A 54 -4.69 17.00 -53.29
CA ALA A 54 -5.55 15.88 -53.65
C ALA A 54 -5.10 14.56 -52.99
N GLU A 55 -3.79 14.29 -52.98
CA GLU A 55 -3.23 13.10 -52.33
C GLU A 55 -3.44 13.13 -50.81
N PHE A 56 -3.21 14.28 -50.18
CA PHE A 56 -3.45 14.46 -48.74
C PHE A 56 -4.92 14.27 -48.37
N ILE A 57 -5.86 14.90 -49.07
CA ILE A 57 -7.30 14.78 -48.78
C ILE A 57 -7.79 13.35 -49.04
N ALA A 58 -7.29 12.68 -50.09
CA ALA A 58 -7.61 11.29 -50.35
C ALA A 58 -7.09 10.34 -49.26
N ALA A 59 -5.93 10.63 -48.66
CA ALA A 59 -5.40 9.88 -47.52
C ALA A 59 -6.18 10.19 -46.23
N ALA A 60 -6.53 11.46 -45.99
CA ALA A 60 -7.36 11.95 -44.89
C ALA A 60 -8.87 11.79 -45.18
N ASN A 61 -9.24 10.70 -45.85
CA ASN A 61 -10.62 10.42 -46.20
C ASN A 61 -11.49 10.13 -44.95
N PRO A 62 -12.81 10.07 -45.10
CA PRO A 62 -13.71 9.87 -43.98
C PRO A 62 -13.43 8.59 -43.17
N ALA A 63 -13.06 7.49 -43.83
CA ALA A 63 -12.75 6.24 -43.14
C ALA A 63 -11.50 6.35 -42.27
N THR A 64 -10.43 6.96 -42.79
CA THR A 64 -9.21 7.24 -42.02
C THR A 64 -9.51 8.19 -40.84
N MET A 65 -10.30 9.23 -41.05
CA MET A 65 -10.66 10.18 -39.99
C MET A 65 -11.46 9.53 -38.86
N LEU A 66 -12.44 8.68 -39.19
CA LEU A 66 -13.21 7.93 -38.19
C LEU A 66 -12.33 6.97 -37.41
N ALA A 67 -11.45 6.21 -38.08
CA ALA A 67 -10.52 5.30 -37.41
C ALA A 67 -9.58 6.02 -36.43
N LEU A 68 -9.08 7.21 -36.80
CA LEU A 68 -8.25 8.03 -35.91
C LEU A 68 -9.03 8.59 -34.72
N LEU A 69 -10.30 8.96 -34.92
CA LEU A 69 -11.17 9.41 -33.83
C LEU A 69 -11.50 8.28 -32.85
N ASP A 70 -11.77 7.08 -33.35
CA ASP A 70 -11.99 5.87 -32.54
C ASP A 70 -10.73 5.55 -31.73
N GLU A 71 -9.54 5.54 -32.36
CA GLU A 71 -8.29 5.32 -31.65
C GLU A 71 -8.07 6.39 -30.57
N LEU A 72 -8.33 7.67 -30.87
CA LEU A 72 -8.15 8.74 -29.90
C LEU A 72 -9.09 8.61 -28.69
N GLU A 73 -10.35 8.23 -28.92
CA GLU A 73 -11.35 7.98 -27.89
C GLU A 73 -10.94 6.82 -26.99
N THR A 74 -10.51 5.69 -27.57
CA THR A 74 -10.00 4.55 -26.77
C THR A 74 -8.77 4.90 -25.95
N LYS A 75 -7.85 5.73 -26.47
CA LYS A 75 -6.70 6.22 -25.72
C LYS A 75 -7.11 7.17 -24.59
N GLU A 76 -8.15 7.98 -24.79
CA GLU A 76 -8.70 8.85 -23.74
C GLU A 76 -9.35 8.06 -22.61
N GLU A 77 -10.12 7.03 -22.95
CA GLU A 77 -10.68 6.10 -21.97
C GLU A 77 -9.59 5.37 -21.19
N GLN A 78 -8.55 4.88 -21.87
CA GLN A 78 -7.40 4.26 -21.22
C GLN A 78 -6.72 5.23 -20.26
N ARG A 79 -6.46 6.49 -20.67
CA ARG A 79 -5.90 7.52 -19.78
C ARG A 79 -6.78 7.78 -18.56
N ALA A 80 -8.09 7.88 -18.76
CA ALA A 80 -9.04 8.08 -17.66
C ALA A 80 -9.06 6.89 -16.68
N ASN A 81 -8.99 5.65 -17.20
CA ASN A 81 -8.90 4.45 -16.38
C ASN A 81 -7.58 4.41 -15.58
N TRP A 82 -6.44 4.67 -16.23
CA TRP A 82 -5.15 4.75 -15.56
C TRP A 82 -5.14 5.82 -14.46
N PHE A 83 -5.76 6.97 -14.70
CA PHE A 83 -5.88 8.03 -13.70
C PHE A 83 -6.70 7.57 -12.49
N ARG A 84 -7.84 6.92 -12.71
CA ARG A 84 -8.67 6.36 -11.62
C ARG A 84 -7.93 5.29 -10.83
N MET A 85 -7.19 4.41 -11.51
CA MET A 85 -6.37 3.38 -10.85
C MET A 85 -5.28 4.01 -10.01
N ALA A 86 -4.57 5.02 -10.55
CA ALA A 86 -3.53 5.74 -9.81
C ALA A 86 -4.10 6.44 -8.57
N GLN A 87 -5.27 7.07 -8.67
CA GLN A 87 -5.94 7.68 -7.53
C GLN A 87 -6.25 6.64 -6.44
N LYS A 88 -6.87 5.52 -6.82
CA LYS A 88 -7.21 4.45 -5.87
C LYS A 88 -5.96 3.86 -5.21
N LEU A 89 -4.91 3.62 -5.98
CA LEU A 89 -3.62 3.14 -5.44
C LEU A 89 -3.02 4.14 -4.45
N GLY A 90 -3.17 5.44 -4.70
CA GLY A 90 -2.77 6.48 -3.75
C GLY A 90 -3.56 6.40 -2.43
N GLU A 91 -4.88 6.29 -2.51
CA GLU A 91 -5.75 6.16 -1.32
C GLU A 91 -5.47 4.89 -0.50
N ASP A 92 -5.22 3.77 -1.19
CA ASP A 92 -4.84 2.50 -0.58
C ASP A 92 -3.46 2.60 0.10
N LEU A 93 -2.50 3.31 -0.53
CA LEU A 93 -1.18 3.57 0.04
C LEU A 93 -1.27 4.45 1.30
N ASP A 94 -2.00 5.56 1.25
CA ASP A 94 -2.23 6.45 2.40
C ASP A 94 -2.86 5.68 3.58
N THR A 95 -3.74 4.73 3.28
CA THR A 95 -4.37 3.88 4.30
C THR A 95 -3.39 2.86 4.88
N ALA A 96 -2.57 2.23 4.05
CA ALA A 96 -1.54 1.30 4.49
C ALA A 96 -0.50 2.00 5.38
N GLU A 97 -0.05 3.19 5.01
CA GLU A 97 0.89 4.00 5.81
C GLU A 97 0.31 4.34 7.19
N ARG A 98 -0.97 4.68 7.26
CA ARG A 98 -1.67 4.94 8.54
C ARG A 98 -1.71 3.70 9.43
N LEU A 99 -2.00 2.54 8.86
CA LEU A 99 -2.02 1.27 9.59
C LEU A 99 -0.63 0.88 10.10
N ILE A 100 0.41 1.09 9.29
CA ILE A 100 1.80 0.85 9.72
C ILE A 100 2.16 1.74 10.90
N ALA A 101 1.84 3.04 10.84
CA ALA A 101 2.10 3.97 11.94
C ALA A 101 1.37 3.57 13.24
N GLU A 102 0.12 3.09 13.14
CA GLU A 102 -0.64 2.60 14.29
C GLU A 102 0.00 1.33 14.89
N LEU A 103 0.41 0.38 14.05
CA LEU A 103 1.08 -0.84 14.50
C LEU A 103 2.42 -0.55 15.16
N ASP A 104 3.20 0.38 14.61
CA ASP A 104 4.47 0.81 15.19
C ASP A 104 4.27 1.45 16.58
N GLN A 105 3.23 2.29 16.74
CA GLN A 105 2.87 2.83 18.07
C GLN A 105 2.52 1.74 19.07
N ARG A 106 1.69 0.76 18.67
CA ARG A 106 1.34 -0.37 19.53
C ARG A 106 2.57 -1.20 19.90
N LEU A 107 3.49 -1.40 18.97
CA LEU A 107 4.74 -2.14 19.24
C LEU A 107 5.60 -1.43 20.29
N ILE A 108 5.72 -0.11 20.20
CA ILE A 108 6.41 0.71 21.21
C ILE A 108 5.73 0.57 22.58
N GLU A 109 4.41 0.62 22.63
CA GLU A 109 3.66 0.44 23.87
C GLU A 109 3.90 -0.94 24.50
N TYR A 110 3.79 -2.01 23.71
CA TYR A 110 4.07 -3.38 24.17
C TYR A 110 5.50 -3.54 24.66
N ALA A 111 6.49 -3.00 23.94
CA ALA A 111 7.88 -3.01 24.37
C ALA A 111 8.06 -2.25 25.71
N GLY A 112 7.35 -1.14 25.89
CA GLY A 112 7.32 -0.38 27.14
C GLY A 112 6.74 -1.19 28.31
N ILE A 113 5.64 -1.90 28.08
CA ILE A 113 5.02 -2.80 29.08
C ILE A 113 5.98 -3.92 29.43
N ALA A 114 6.52 -4.63 28.44
CA ALA A 114 7.47 -5.73 28.64
C ALA A 114 8.68 -5.29 29.47
N THR A 115 9.22 -4.10 29.20
CA THR A 115 10.34 -3.53 29.94
C THR A 115 9.98 -3.25 31.40
N ARG A 116 8.78 -2.70 31.67
CA ARG A 116 8.31 -2.41 33.04
C ARG A 116 8.08 -3.70 33.83
N GLU A 117 7.45 -4.70 33.21
CA GLU A 117 7.21 -5.99 33.84
C GLU A 117 8.52 -6.73 34.12
N ALA A 118 9.44 -6.77 33.16
CA ALA A 118 10.76 -7.36 33.36
C ALA A 118 11.51 -6.69 34.53
N ARG A 119 11.44 -5.35 34.64
CA ARG A 119 12.02 -4.61 35.76
C ARG A 119 11.36 -4.97 37.09
N ARG A 120 10.03 -5.10 37.13
CA ARG A 120 9.29 -5.47 38.34
C ARG A 120 9.58 -6.90 38.78
N VAL A 121 9.69 -7.83 37.84
CA VAL A 121 10.10 -9.21 38.11
C VAL A 121 11.51 -9.23 38.71
N ALA A 122 12.47 -8.53 38.09
CA ALA A 122 13.83 -8.44 38.62
C ALA A 122 13.88 -7.83 40.04
N GLU A 123 13.08 -6.80 40.31
CA GLU A 123 12.97 -6.22 41.65
C GLU A 123 12.43 -7.24 42.66
N LEU A 124 11.36 -7.96 42.31
CA LEU A 124 10.76 -8.98 43.17
C LEU A 124 11.70 -10.16 43.42
N GLU A 125 12.42 -10.62 42.39
CA GLU A 125 13.43 -11.68 42.50
C GLU A 125 14.65 -11.26 43.33
N ALA A 126 14.94 -9.96 43.42
CA ALA A 126 16.01 -9.42 44.25
C ALA A 126 15.62 -9.28 45.73
N ARG A 127 14.31 -9.24 46.06
CA ARG A 127 13.84 -9.12 47.44
C ARG A 127 14.28 -10.34 48.25
N LYS A 128 14.68 -10.07 49.49
CA LYS A 128 15.08 -11.08 50.47
C LYS A 128 14.22 -10.95 51.71
N VAL A 129 13.69 -12.06 52.21
CA VAL A 129 13.04 -12.13 53.51
C VAL A 129 14.09 -11.90 54.60
N ASN A 130 13.76 -11.08 55.59
CA ASN A 130 14.59 -10.86 56.74
C ASN A 130 14.15 -11.81 57.86
N LEU A 131 14.94 -12.83 58.14
CA LEU A 131 14.73 -13.76 59.24
C LEU A 131 16.04 -13.91 60.00
N SER A 132 16.11 -13.30 61.18
CA SER A 132 17.33 -13.26 61.98
C SER A 132 17.69 -14.64 62.52
N LYS A 133 18.93 -15.07 62.28
CA LYS A 133 19.50 -16.25 62.93
C LYS A 133 20.17 -15.84 64.22
N LEU A 134 19.70 -16.41 65.34
CA LEU A 134 20.28 -16.20 66.67
C LEU A 134 20.91 -17.50 67.15
N SER A 135 22.00 -17.36 67.90
CA SER A 135 22.62 -18.46 68.62
C SER A 135 21.78 -18.88 69.84
N VAL A 136 21.95 -20.12 70.27
CA VAL A 136 21.30 -20.67 71.47
C VAL A 136 21.55 -19.75 72.68
N GLY A 137 22.77 -19.23 72.84
CA GLY A 137 23.13 -18.31 73.92
C GLY A 137 22.37 -16.98 73.88
N GLU A 138 22.22 -16.38 72.68
CA GLU A 138 21.44 -15.15 72.50
C GLU A 138 19.96 -15.36 72.80
N VAL A 139 19.40 -16.50 72.38
CA VAL A 139 18.00 -16.87 72.66
C VAL A 139 17.79 -17.10 74.16
N MET A 140 18.70 -17.81 74.84
CA MET A 140 18.64 -17.99 76.29
C MET A 140 18.71 -16.64 77.03
N HIS A 141 19.61 -15.75 76.61
CA HIS A 141 19.77 -14.44 77.23
C HIS A 141 18.53 -13.56 77.05
N MET A 142 17.94 -13.56 75.84
CA MET A 142 16.77 -12.74 75.53
C MET A 142 15.48 -13.26 76.17
N THR A 143 15.32 -14.57 76.23
CA THR A 143 14.05 -15.18 76.65
C THR A 143 14.03 -15.61 78.11
N GLY A 144 15.19 -15.82 78.73
CA GLY A 144 15.33 -16.32 80.10
C GLY A 144 14.95 -17.81 80.27
N PHE A 145 14.69 -18.53 79.17
CA PHE A 145 14.31 -19.95 79.20
C PHE A 145 15.51 -20.89 79.21
N SER A 146 15.22 -22.18 79.42
CA SER A 146 16.21 -23.25 79.47
C SER A 146 16.93 -23.43 78.13
N ARG A 147 18.09 -24.09 78.19
CA ARG A 147 18.86 -24.46 77.00
C ARG A 147 18.03 -25.30 76.02
N ASP A 148 17.28 -26.27 76.51
CA ASP A 148 16.43 -27.15 75.66
C ASP A 148 15.38 -26.36 74.88
N TYR A 149 14.78 -25.33 75.51
CA TYR A 149 13.86 -24.43 74.83
C TYR A 149 14.58 -23.65 73.71
N ALA A 150 15.75 -23.08 74.02
CA ALA A 150 16.51 -22.29 73.07
C ALA A 150 17.02 -23.13 71.87
N GLU A 151 17.43 -24.37 72.10
CA GLU A 151 17.80 -25.31 71.05
C GLU A 151 16.59 -25.66 70.15
N GLY A 152 15.41 -25.90 70.73
CA GLY A 152 14.17 -26.11 69.98
C GLY A 152 13.77 -24.90 69.13
N TRP A 153 13.91 -23.68 69.68
CA TRP A 153 13.66 -22.43 68.94
C TRP A 153 14.60 -22.28 67.74
N CYS A 154 15.91 -22.48 67.94
CA CYS A 154 16.90 -22.41 66.85
C CYS A 154 16.62 -23.47 65.77
N ALA A 155 16.27 -24.70 66.15
CA ALA A 155 15.92 -25.76 65.21
C ALA A 155 14.66 -25.42 64.39
N GLY A 156 13.63 -24.84 65.04
CA GLY A 156 12.44 -24.35 64.35
C GLY A 156 12.73 -23.21 63.37
N ASN A 157 13.62 -22.28 63.75
CA ASN A 157 14.05 -21.18 62.88
C ASN A 157 14.84 -21.71 61.66
N ASP A 158 15.74 -22.67 61.86
CA ASP A 158 16.47 -23.30 60.75
C ASP A 158 15.54 -24.06 59.79
N ASN A 159 14.52 -24.74 60.32
CA ASN A 159 13.48 -25.37 59.50
C ASN A 159 12.66 -24.33 58.71
N ALA A 160 12.28 -23.21 59.32
CA ALA A 160 11.59 -22.12 58.62
C ALA A 160 12.45 -21.53 57.49
N ILE A 161 13.74 -21.31 57.72
CA ILE A 161 14.68 -20.87 56.68
C ILE A 161 14.77 -21.89 55.54
N HIS A 162 14.83 -23.20 55.87
CA HIS A 162 14.85 -24.27 54.89
C HIS A 162 13.59 -24.26 54.01
N GLU A 163 12.40 -24.21 54.60
CA GLU A 163 11.14 -24.20 53.86
C GLU A 163 11.00 -22.95 52.96
N ILE A 164 11.40 -21.77 53.45
CA ILE A 164 11.39 -20.53 52.66
C ILE A 164 12.31 -20.65 51.44
N ARG A 165 13.51 -21.21 51.62
CA ARG A 165 14.46 -21.43 50.52
C ARG A 165 13.97 -22.49 49.53
N THR A 166 13.35 -23.57 50.03
CA THR A 166 12.74 -24.62 49.21
C THR A 166 11.61 -24.06 48.33
N ALA A 167 10.87 -23.07 48.83
CA ALA A 167 9.88 -22.32 48.05
C ALA A 167 10.49 -21.33 47.03
N GLY A 168 11.82 -21.27 46.90
CA GLY A 168 12.53 -20.39 45.97
C GLY A 168 12.69 -18.94 46.45
N ILE A 169 12.38 -18.66 47.72
CA ILE A 169 12.44 -17.31 48.29
C ILE A 169 13.82 -17.10 48.92
N LYS A 170 14.47 -15.98 48.58
CA LYS A 170 15.77 -15.62 49.16
C LYS A 170 15.59 -15.13 50.59
N VAL A 171 16.45 -15.60 51.50
CA VAL A 171 16.54 -15.12 52.90
C VAL A 171 17.85 -14.34 53.05
N LYS A 172 17.85 -13.23 53.78
CA LYS A 172 19.09 -12.50 54.11
C LYS A 172 20.01 -13.42 54.92
N GLU A 173 21.29 -13.47 54.53
CA GLU A 173 22.31 -14.11 55.36
C GLU A 173 22.50 -13.25 56.61
N SER A 174 22.49 -13.91 57.78
CA SER A 174 22.67 -13.29 59.09
C SER A 174 24.15 -13.12 59.40
#